data_AF-A0A9E2ILH6-F1
#
_entry.id   AF-A0A9E2ILH6-F1
#
_cell.length_a   1.000
_cell.length_b   1.000
_cell.length_c   1.000
_cell.angle_alpha   90.00
_cell.angle_beta   90.00
_cell.angle_gamma   90.00
#
_symmetry.space_group_name_H-M   'P 1'
#
loop_
_entity.id
_entity.type
_entity.pdbx_description
1 polymer ?
#
loop_
_entity_poly.entity_id
_entity_poly.type
_entity_poly.pdbx_seq_one_letter_code
_entity_poly.pdbx_strand_id
1 'polypeptide(L)'
;MIRRPLVLLAFLALVAGGGLLIGFLTLPGPWYEALQKPSFNPPNWLFGPAWTALYVLIAIAGWRVWLRDRAGSLMKLWWLQLA
;
A
#
# COMPACT_ATOMS: atom_id res chain seq x y z
N MET A 1 13.23 24.94 -0.93
CA MET A 1 12.00 24.82 -0.11
C MET A 1 11.15 23.68 -0.70
N ILE A 2 11.22 22.47 -0.14
CA ILE A 2 10.45 21.33 -0.70
C ILE A 2 8.96 21.54 -0.44
N ARG A 3 8.15 21.51 -1.49
CA ARG A 3 6.70 21.67 -1.38
C ARG A 3 6.11 20.39 -0.78
N ARG A 4 5.71 20.46 0.50
CA ARG A 4 5.03 19.39 1.25
C ARG A 4 3.99 18.60 0.45
N PRO A 5 3.10 19.21 -0.37
CA PRO A 5 2.13 18.44 -1.15
C PRO A 5 2.75 17.60 -2.26
N LEU A 6 3.83 18.06 -2.90
CA LEU A 6 4.50 17.27 -3.95
C LEU A 6 5.12 15.99 -3.39
N VAL A 7 5.67 16.07 -2.18
CA VAL A 7 6.21 14.88 -1.50
C VAL A 7 5.07 13.92 -1.16
N LEU A 8 3.93 14.40 -0.65
CA LEU A 8 2.78 13.54 -0.38
C LEU A 8 2.30 12.83 -1.64
N LEU A 9 2.18 13.56 -2.76
CA LEU A 9 1.79 12.98 -4.05
C LEU A 9 2.79 11.94 -4.52
N ALA A 10 4.10 12.15 -4.32
CA ALA A 10 5.11 11.14 -4.65
C ALA A 10 4.95 9.86 -3.82
N PHE A 11 4.72 9.97 -2.51
CA PHE A 11 4.47 8.80 -1.66
C PHE A 11 3.15 8.09 -2.03
N LEU A 12 2.09 8.82 -2.33
CA LEU A 12 0.82 8.25 -2.79
C LEU A 12 1.01 7.50 -4.11
N ALA A 13 1.68 8.11 -5.09
CA ALA A 13 1.95 7.50 -6.39
C ALA A 13 2.81 6.23 -6.24
N LEU A 14 3.85 6.28 -5.41
CA LEU A 14 4.71 5.13 -5.15
C LEU A 14 3.94 3.95 -4.54
N VAL A 15 3.24 4.19 -3.43
CA VAL A 15 2.59 3.12 -2.66
C VAL A 15 1.34 2.60 -3.37
N ALA A 16 0.43 3.50 -3.77
CA ALA A 16 -0.79 3.08 -4.45
C ALA A 16 -0.49 2.54 -5.85
N GLY A 17 0.43 3.17 -6.59
CA GLY A 17 0.84 2.70 -7.91
C GLY A 17 1.52 1.34 -7.86
N GLY A 18 2.48 1.15 -6.95
CA GLY A 18 3.14 -0.14 -6.75
C GLY A 18 2.16 -1.23 -6.30
N GLY A 19 1.32 -0.92 -5.31
CA GLY A 19 0.32 -1.86 -4.80
C GLY A 19 -0.74 -2.27 -5.82
N LEU A 20 -1.25 -1.33 -6.63
CA LEU A 20 -2.19 -1.63 -7.72
C LEU A 20 -1.54 -2.43 -8.85
N LEU A 21 -0.30 -2.09 -9.22
CA LEU A 21 0.44 -2.81 -10.25
C LEU A 21 0.67 -4.27 -9.82
N ILE A 22 1.19 -4.49 -8.62
CA ILE A 22 1.40 -5.85 -8.08
C ILE A 22 0.08 -6.59 -7.98
N GLY A 23 -0.97 -5.96 -7.45
CA GLY A 23 -2.30 -6.57 -7.32
C GLY A 23 -2.89 -6.99 -8.66
N PHE A 24 -2.68 -6.20 -9.72
CA PHE A 24 -3.09 -6.56 -11.07
C PHE A 24 -2.28 -7.72 -11.65
N LEU A 25 -0.95 -7.70 -11.48
CA LEU A 25 -0.07 -8.77 -11.97
C LEU A 25 -0.27 -10.11 -11.23
N THR A 26 -0.86 -10.08 -10.04
CA THR A 26 -1.03 -11.25 -9.15
C THR A 26 -2.50 -11.61 -8.91
N LEU A 27 -3.40 -11.18 -9.80
CA LEU A 27 -4.82 -11.49 -9.72
C LEU A 27 -5.07 -13.00 -9.50
N PRO A 28 -5.86 -13.40 -8.48
CA PRO A 28 -6.18 -14.79 -8.25
C PRO A 28 -6.96 -15.37 -9.43
N GLY A 29 -6.61 -16.60 -9.83
CA GLY A 29 -7.28 -17.32 -10.91
C GLY A 29 -8.39 -18.27 -10.41
N PRO A 30 -8.90 -19.13 -11.31
CA PRO A 30 -9.97 -20.09 -11.00
C PRO A 30 -9.67 -21.00 -9.80
N TRP A 31 -8.39 -21.30 -9.54
CA TRP A 31 -7.97 -22.08 -8.38
C TRP A 31 -8.42 -21.47 -7.04
N TYR A 32 -8.39 -20.13 -6.93
CA TYR A 32 -8.75 -19.43 -5.70
C TYR A 32 -10.27 -19.40 -5.50
N GLU A 33 -11.03 -19.37 -6.60
CA GLU A 33 -12.48 -19.44 -6.57
C GLU A 33 -12.98 -20.84 -6.19
N ALA A 34 -12.27 -21.89 -6.61
CA ALA A 34 -12.58 -23.28 -6.30
C ALA A 34 -12.31 -23.70 -4.84
N LEU A 35 -11.63 -22.87 -4.05
CA LEU A 35 -11.36 -23.17 -2.64
C LEU A 35 -12.63 -23.20 -1.80
N GLN A 36 -12.72 -24.19 -0.91
CA GLN A 36 -13.70 -24.16 0.18
C GLN A 36 -13.28 -23.11 1.22
N LYS A 37 -13.81 -21.90 1.07
CA LYS A 37 -13.52 -20.76 1.96
C LYS A 37 -14.35 -20.89 3.24
N PRO A 38 -13.81 -20.56 4.42
CA PRO A 38 -14.58 -20.52 5.64
C PRO A 38 -15.69 -19.45 5.56
N SER A 39 -16.75 -19.60 6.37
CA SER A 39 -17.93 -18.72 6.34
C SER A 39 -17.64 -17.26 6.69
N PHE A 40 -16.52 -16.98 7.37
CA PHE A 40 -16.08 -15.63 7.72
C PHE A 40 -15.13 -14.99 6.68
N ASN A 41 -14.86 -15.66 5.55
CA ASN A 41 -14.05 -15.08 4.49
C ASN A 41 -14.80 -13.90 3.85
N PRO A 42 -14.22 -12.68 3.81
CA PRO A 42 -14.88 -11.53 3.22
C PRO A 42 -15.10 -11.69 1.70
N PRO A 43 -16.12 -11.03 1.13
CA PRO A 43 -16.33 -11.03 -0.31
C PRO A 43 -15.13 -10.46 -1.08
N ASN A 44 -14.82 -11.03 -2.26
CA ASN A 44 -13.66 -10.63 -3.09
C ASN A 44 -13.61 -9.11 -3.38
N TRP A 45 -14.76 -8.46 -3.58
CA TRP A 45 -14.81 -7.04 -3.88
C TRP A 45 -14.32 -6.15 -2.73
N LEU A 46 -14.40 -6.62 -1.47
CA LEU A 46 -14.03 -5.83 -0.29
C LEU A 46 -12.52 -5.59 -0.20
N PHE A 47 -11.72 -6.47 -0.80
CA PHE A 47 -10.27 -6.35 -0.83
C PHE A 47 -9.81 -5.08 -1.57
N GLY A 48 -10.51 -4.66 -2.63
CA GLY A 48 -10.18 -3.44 -3.39
C GLY A 48 -10.20 -2.17 -2.51
N PRO A 49 -11.33 -1.85 -1.87
CA PRO A 49 -11.42 -0.74 -0.92
C PRO A 49 -10.47 -0.88 0.28
N ALA A 50 -10.35 -2.08 0.86
CA ALA A 50 -9.47 -2.32 2.00
C ALA A 50 -8.01 -2.01 1.67
N TRP A 51 -7.48 -2.55 0.57
CA TRP A 51 -6.11 -2.28 0.12
C TRP A 51 -5.91 -0.82 -0.28
N THR A 52 -6.90 -0.18 -0.90
CA THR A 52 -6.82 1.25 -1.24
C THR A 52 -6.67 2.10 0.03
N ALA A 53 -7.46 1.83 1.06
CA ALA A 53 -7.34 2.52 2.34
C ALA A 53 -5.95 2.29 2.97
N LEU A 54 -5.46 1.04 2.96
CA LEU A 54 -4.13 0.71 3.47
C LEU A 54 -3.02 1.44 2.71
N TYR A 55 -3.05 1.46 1.38
CA TYR A 55 -2.04 2.16 0.57
C TYR A 55 -1.99 3.66 0.85
N VAL A 56 -3.14 4.30 1.02
CA VAL A 56 -3.23 5.72 1.41
C VAL A 56 -2.62 5.94 2.79
N LEU A 57 -2.94 5.09 3.78
CA LEU A 57 -2.41 5.20 5.13
C LEU A 57 -0.89 4.97 5.18
N ILE A 58 -0.38 3.99 4.45
CA ILE A 58 1.06 3.68 4.34
C ILE A 58 1.80 4.87 3.70
N ALA A 59 1.27 5.45 2.64
CA ALA A 59 1.83 6.64 2.00
C ALA A 59 1.87 7.85 2.94
N ILE A 60 0.77 8.12 3.67
CA ILE A 60 0.70 9.21 4.65
C ILE A 60 1.73 8.98 5.77
N ALA A 61 1.87 7.75 6.27
CA ALA A 61 2.86 7.41 7.28
C ALA A 61 4.29 7.68 6.79
N GLY A 62 4.64 7.20 5.60
CA GLY A 62 5.95 7.44 4.98
C GLY A 62 6.24 8.93 4.75
N TRP A 63 5.27 9.67 4.21
CA TRP A 63 5.37 11.11 4.02
C TRP A 63 5.61 11.86 5.34
N ARG A 64 4.89 11.51 6.40
CA ARG A 64 5.07 12.14 7.73
C ARG A 64 6.44 11.85 8.32
N VAL A 65 6.94 10.62 8.17
CA VAL A 65 8.30 10.25 8.61
C VAL A 65 9.35 11.02 7.82
N TRP A 66 9.20 11.08 6.48
CA TRP A 66 10.10 11.81 5.59
C TRP A 66 10.21 13.31 5.91
N LEU A 67 9.10 13.94 6.33
CA LEU A 67 9.11 15.35 6.73
C LEU A 67 9.81 15.59 8.06
N ARG A 68 9.92 14.58 8.93
CA ARG A 68 10.59 14.68 10.24
C ARG A 68 12.08 14.34 10.13
N ASP A 69 12.39 13.19 9.57
CA ASP A 69 13.76 12.71 9.40
C ASP A 69 13.83 11.75 8.20
N ARG A 70 14.56 12.16 7.16
CA ARG A 70 14.68 11.41 5.90
C ARG A 70 15.65 10.24 5.98
N ALA A 71 16.62 10.29 6.90
CA ALA A 71 17.67 9.28 7.01
C ALA A 71 17.57 8.45 8.31
N GLY A 72 16.61 8.79 9.17
CA GLY A 72 16.35 8.12 10.43
C GLY A 72 15.97 6.65 10.31
N SER A 73 16.08 5.94 11.43
CA SER A 73 15.74 4.52 11.54
C SER A 73 14.30 4.22 11.11
N LEU A 74 13.34 5.11 11.43
CA LEU A 74 11.95 4.95 11.01
C LEU A 74 11.77 4.98 9.48
N MET A 75 12.56 5.79 8.77
CA MET A 75 12.50 5.83 7.31
C MET A 75 13.06 4.54 6.71
N LYS A 76 14.14 4.00 7.29
CA LYS A 76 14.71 2.69 6.89
C LYS A 76 13.70 1.55 7.11
N LEU A 77 13.01 1.55 8.26
CA LEU A 77 11.95 0.56 8.54
C LEU A 77 10.79 0.68 7.55
N TRP A 78 10.39 1.90 7.20
CA TRP A 78 9.32 2.11 6.21
C TRP A 78 9.72 1.66 4.80
N TRP A 79 10.99 1.81 4.41
CA TRP A 79 11.49 1.25 3.16
C TRP A 79 11.56 -0.28 3.19
N LEU A 80 12.01 -0.83 4.32
CA LEU A 80 12.11 -2.28 4.49
C LEU A 80 10.75 -2.98 4.36
N GLN A 81 9.65 -2.36 4.81
CA GLN A 81 8.32 -2.97 4.63
C GLN A 81 7.79 -2.92 3.19
N LEU A 82 8.41 -2.16 2.29
CA LEU A 82 8.10 -2.20 0.84
C LEU A 82 8.95 -3.20 0.05
N ALA A 83 10.01 -3.75 0.65
CA ALA A 83 10.90 -4.70 0.02
C ALA A 83 10.35 -6.13 0.10
#